data_AF-A0A0C4EAK8-F1
#
_entry.id   AF-A0A0C4EAK8-F1
#
_cell.length_a   1.000
_cell.length_b   1.000
_cell.length_c   1.000
_cell.angle_alpha   90.00
_cell.angle_beta   90.00
_cell.angle_gamma   90.00
#
_symmetry.space_group_name_H-M   'P 1'
#
loop_
_entity.id
_entity.type
_entity.pdbx_description
1 polymer ?
#
loop_
_entity_poly.entity_id
_entity_poly.type
_entity_poly.pdbx_seq_one_letter_code
_entity_poly.pdbx_strand_id
1 'polypeptide(L)'
;MGGGRAPAVSVAKHAMARYDTAECPCPCVYATRFSESGFVGMPKHSTQLTPEPGIRELLAEATLDAYDISIPHPGAPGRGEDAFYFMLLSPGDAGDADTDSRLYRLYSLGVHVGVVFLDQSEGSNGLTEFQIRNMHTRPEMLTIPVSTPEGLPETMAAFTQRLSQPPPRASRLWAVKALLPFCSIRPPLRQHSVNVLSDTCPSFRGLLEIMSCKEGQDSIRSYIGDEEATALIRFFSEEVSL
;
A
#
# COMPACT_ATOMS: atom_id res chain seq x y z
N MET A 1 -15.15 28.65 13.89
CA MET A 1 -14.08 27.77 14.43
C MET A 1 -14.48 26.35 14.07
N GLY A 2 -13.90 25.62 13.13
CA GLY A 2 -12.57 25.67 12.52
C GLY A 2 -11.94 24.29 12.71
N GLY A 3 -11.91 23.48 11.64
CA GLY A 3 -11.28 22.14 11.61
C GLY A 3 -12.06 21.24 10.64
N GLY A 4 -11.53 20.75 9.52
CA GLY A 4 -10.14 20.56 9.10
C GLY A 4 -10.10 19.21 8.39
N ARG A 5 -10.64 19.13 7.16
CA ARG A 5 -10.63 17.91 6.33
C ARG A 5 -9.21 17.67 5.84
N ALA A 6 -8.64 16.50 6.19
CA ALA A 6 -7.42 16.00 5.59
C ALA A 6 -7.68 15.46 4.16
N PRO A 7 -6.71 15.53 3.24
CA PRO A 7 -6.91 15.25 1.82
C PRO A 7 -6.46 13.82 1.46
N ALA A 8 -7.37 13.02 0.91
CA ALA A 8 -7.03 11.70 0.39
C ALA A 8 -7.79 11.38 -0.90
N VAL A 9 -7.79 12.27 -1.92
CA VAL A 9 -8.21 11.89 -3.28
C VAL A 9 -7.50 12.78 -4.31
N SER A 10 -6.33 12.35 -4.80
CA SER A 10 -5.62 13.06 -5.88
C SER A 10 -4.98 12.14 -6.92
N VAL A 11 -5.62 11.02 -7.28
CA VAL A 11 -5.11 10.15 -8.36
C VAL A 11 -6.17 9.72 -9.40
N ALA A 12 -7.40 10.24 -9.36
CA ALA A 12 -8.49 9.79 -10.25
C ALA A 12 -9.11 10.88 -11.16
N LYS A 13 -8.43 12.00 -11.41
CA LYS A 13 -9.01 13.16 -12.15
C LYS A 13 -8.47 13.40 -13.56
N HIS A 14 -7.83 12.43 -14.22
CA HIS A 14 -7.26 12.63 -15.55
C HIS A 14 -7.57 11.51 -16.56
N ALA A 15 -8.85 11.14 -16.67
CA ALA A 15 -9.39 10.53 -17.87
C ALA A 15 -10.88 10.86 -17.95
N MET A 16 -11.41 11.10 -19.15
CA MET A 16 -12.83 11.33 -19.48
C MET A 16 -13.29 12.79 -19.52
N ALA A 17 -12.74 13.53 -20.50
CA ALA A 17 -13.54 14.54 -21.20
C ALA A 17 -14.03 13.93 -22.52
N ARG A 18 -15.33 14.12 -22.79
CA ARG A 18 -16.15 13.63 -23.92
C ARG A 18 -16.82 12.29 -23.64
N TYR A 19 -18.12 12.31 -23.34
CA TYR A 19 -19.18 11.97 -24.31
C TYR A 19 -20.52 12.51 -23.78
N ASP A 20 -21.11 13.40 -24.58
CA ASP A 20 -22.47 13.89 -24.40
C ASP A 20 -23.44 12.94 -25.14
N THR A 21 -24.69 12.98 -24.71
CA THR A 21 -25.79 12.02 -24.82
C THR A 21 -26.06 11.31 -26.17
N ALA A 22 -26.65 10.12 -25.99
CA ALA A 22 -27.65 9.44 -26.83
C ALA A 22 -27.19 8.13 -27.48
N GLU A 23 -28.03 7.11 -27.27
CA GLU A 23 -28.00 5.75 -27.81
C GLU A 23 -26.98 4.82 -27.14
N CYS A 24 -27.48 3.80 -26.44
CA CYS A 24 -26.70 2.66 -25.96
C CYS A 24 -26.67 1.59 -27.06
N PRO A 25 -25.52 1.31 -27.70
CA PRO A 25 -25.32 0.09 -28.43
C PRO A 25 -24.36 -0.79 -27.61
N CYS A 26 -24.88 -1.82 -26.96
CA CYS A 26 -24.03 -2.92 -26.52
C CYS A 26 -23.62 -3.71 -27.78
N PRO A 27 -22.32 -3.79 -28.11
CA PRO A 27 -21.75 -5.10 -28.35
C PRO A 27 -20.32 -5.30 -27.82
N CYS A 28 -20.05 -6.57 -27.51
CA CYS A 28 -18.78 -7.18 -27.10
C CYS A 28 -17.60 -6.98 -28.07
N VAL A 29 -16.38 -7.04 -27.51
CA VAL A 29 -15.06 -7.38 -28.10
C VAL A 29 -14.56 -6.50 -29.26
N TYR A 30 -13.44 -5.77 -29.06
CA TYR A 30 -12.20 -5.93 -29.84
C TYR A 30 -11.05 -5.09 -29.27
N ALA A 31 -9.84 -5.64 -29.40
CA ALA A 31 -8.56 -5.06 -29.03
C ALA A 31 -8.10 -3.94 -29.97
N THR A 32 -7.29 -3.00 -29.47
CA THR A 32 -6.27 -2.25 -30.25
C THR A 32 -5.34 -1.53 -29.26
N ARG A 33 -4.09 -1.99 -29.10
CA ARG A 33 -2.85 -1.40 -29.67
C ARG A 33 -2.79 0.13 -29.62
N PHE A 34 -1.90 0.67 -28.77
CA PHE A 34 -1.39 2.02 -28.90
C PHE A 34 0.13 2.01 -29.02
N SER A 35 0.59 2.79 -29.99
CA SER A 35 1.95 2.90 -30.54
C SER A 35 2.82 3.86 -29.74
N GLU A 36 4.11 3.54 -29.70
CA GLU A 36 5.20 4.39 -29.21
C GLU A 36 5.41 5.65 -30.07
N SER A 37 5.73 6.75 -29.39
CA SER A 37 6.58 7.86 -29.86
C SER A 37 7.01 8.59 -28.57
N GLY A 38 8.27 8.87 -28.27
CA GLY A 38 9.36 9.31 -29.12
C GLY A 38 9.61 10.79 -28.80
N PHE A 39 10.37 11.10 -27.75
CA PHE A 39 10.83 12.47 -27.47
C PHE A 39 12.32 12.48 -27.07
N VAL A 40 13.08 13.29 -27.80
CA VAL A 40 14.55 13.42 -27.76
C VAL A 40 14.93 14.82 -27.24
N GLY A 41 15.91 14.87 -26.34
CA GLY A 41 16.84 16.01 -26.09
C GLY A 41 16.26 17.24 -25.39
N MET A 42 16.95 18.01 -24.55
CA MET A 42 18.39 18.20 -24.26
C MET A 42 18.48 19.09 -22.98
N PRO A 43 19.68 19.31 -22.39
CA PRO A 43 19.89 19.60 -20.97
C PRO A 43 19.91 21.09 -20.63
N LYS A 44 19.66 21.42 -19.36
CA LYS A 44 20.06 22.72 -18.79
C LYS A 44 20.66 22.52 -17.40
N HIS A 45 21.91 23.00 -17.29
CA HIS A 45 22.70 23.18 -16.10
C HIS A 45 21.88 23.79 -14.94
N SER A 46 21.99 23.19 -13.75
CA SER A 46 21.63 23.87 -12.51
C SER A 46 22.74 23.68 -11.48
N THR A 47 23.15 24.81 -10.95
CA THR A 47 24.31 25.11 -10.13
C THR A 47 24.33 24.31 -8.83
N GLN A 48 25.44 23.63 -8.55
CA GLN A 48 25.71 23.06 -7.23
C GLN A 48 25.86 24.20 -6.21
N LEU A 49 24.92 24.27 -5.27
CA LEU A 49 25.13 24.89 -3.96
C LEU A 49 25.55 23.77 -3.02
N THR A 50 26.82 23.76 -2.65
CA THR A 50 27.37 22.90 -1.59
C THR A 50 26.76 23.33 -0.26
N PRO A 51 26.01 22.46 0.45
CA PRO A 51 25.57 22.74 1.81
C PRO A 51 26.73 22.47 2.77
N GLU A 52 26.95 23.42 3.69
CA GLU A 52 27.90 23.41 4.80
C GLU A 52 28.07 22.02 5.45
N PRO A 53 29.31 21.56 5.71
CA PRO A 53 29.60 20.19 6.17
C PRO A 53 29.06 19.86 7.58
N GLY A 54 28.81 20.84 8.44
CA GLY A 54 28.50 20.59 9.86
C GLY A 54 27.08 20.07 10.18
N ILE A 55 26.07 20.34 9.35
CA ILE A 55 24.68 19.88 9.62
C ILE A 55 24.46 18.45 9.12
N ARG A 56 25.17 18.04 8.06
CA ARG A 56 25.06 16.69 7.49
C ARG A 56 25.75 15.65 8.36
N GLU A 57 26.81 16.01 9.06
CA GLU A 57 27.53 15.12 9.98
C GLU A 57 26.71 14.82 11.25
N LEU A 58 26.02 15.81 11.84
CA LEU A 58 25.13 15.59 12.99
C LEU A 58 23.86 14.80 12.64
N LEU A 59 23.29 15.03 11.44
CA LEU A 59 22.21 14.21 10.91
C LEU A 59 22.69 12.78 10.59
N ALA A 60 23.88 12.63 10.03
CA ALA A 60 24.50 11.32 9.78
C ALA A 60 24.75 10.55 11.07
N GLU A 61 25.25 11.22 12.12
CA GLU A 61 25.49 10.63 13.44
C GLU A 61 24.18 10.22 14.13
N ALA A 62 23.13 11.04 14.04
CA ALA A 62 21.80 10.69 14.54
C ALA A 62 21.10 9.56 13.75
N THR A 63 21.39 9.44 12.44
CA THR A 63 20.87 8.33 11.61
C THR A 63 21.63 7.02 11.80
N LEU A 64 22.94 7.07 12.08
CA LEU A 64 23.76 5.88 12.37
C LEU A 64 23.35 5.21 13.68
N ASP A 65 22.75 5.96 14.59
CA ASP A 65 22.31 5.45 15.89
C ASP A 65 20.89 4.84 15.87
N ALA A 66 20.18 4.85 14.73
CA ALA A 66 18.78 4.41 14.66
C ALA A 66 18.58 3.00 14.06
N TYR A 67 19.51 2.50 13.24
CA TYR A 67 19.38 1.20 12.57
C TYR A 67 20.74 0.49 12.49
N ASP A 68 20.70 -0.82 12.32
CA ASP A 68 21.89 -1.68 12.23
C ASP A 68 22.14 -2.16 10.80
N ILE A 69 21.08 -2.30 10.00
CA ILE A 69 21.16 -2.80 8.62
C ILE A 69 20.32 -1.91 7.70
N SER A 70 20.86 -1.56 6.54
CA SER A 70 20.12 -0.92 5.45
C SER A 70 20.14 -1.81 4.21
N ILE A 71 18.97 -2.15 3.67
CA ILE A 71 18.82 -2.87 2.41
C ILE A 71 18.24 -1.90 1.36
N PRO A 72 18.92 -1.68 0.22
CA PRO A 72 18.36 -0.85 -0.83
C PRO A 72 17.06 -1.48 -1.37
N HIS A 73 15.99 -0.68 -1.42
CA HIS A 73 14.75 -1.04 -2.08
C HIS A 73 14.93 -0.85 -3.58
N PRO A 74 14.62 -1.86 -4.42
CA PRO A 74 14.61 -1.70 -5.87
C PRO A 74 13.38 -0.87 -6.32
N GLY A 75 13.35 0.40 -5.92
CA GLY A 75 12.34 1.40 -6.27
C GLY A 75 12.80 2.32 -7.42
N ALA A 76 11.84 2.82 -8.20
CA ALA A 76 12.01 3.45 -9.51
C ALA A 76 13.21 4.44 -9.64
N PRO A 77 13.96 4.38 -10.77
CA PRO A 77 15.09 5.27 -11.00
C PRO A 77 14.66 6.74 -10.98
N GLY A 78 15.18 7.51 -10.02
CA GLY A 78 15.02 8.97 -9.97
C GLY A 78 14.40 9.56 -8.70
N ARG A 79 13.85 8.74 -7.79
CA ARG A 79 13.70 9.13 -6.37
C ARG A 79 14.96 8.67 -5.63
N GLY A 80 15.40 9.42 -4.62
CA GLY A 80 16.60 9.10 -3.84
C GLY A 80 16.60 7.66 -3.31
N GLU A 81 17.76 7.20 -2.84
CA GLU A 81 18.00 5.84 -2.34
C GLU A 81 16.91 5.41 -1.34
N ASP A 82 15.88 4.74 -1.84
CA ASP A 82 14.82 4.17 -1.04
C ASP A 82 15.40 2.90 -0.41
N ALA A 83 15.42 2.80 0.90
CA ALA A 83 16.06 1.71 1.62
C ALA A 83 15.18 1.23 2.77
N PHE A 84 15.23 -0.07 3.03
CA PHE A 84 14.69 -0.68 4.22
C PHE A 84 15.72 -0.63 5.35
N TYR A 85 15.35 -0.05 6.47
CA TYR A 85 16.18 0.06 7.65
C TYR A 85 15.73 -0.95 8.70
N PHE A 86 16.66 -1.75 9.20
CA PHE A 86 16.43 -2.74 10.22
C PHE A 86 17.26 -2.47 11.47
N MET A 87 16.63 -2.63 12.62
CA MET A 87 17.32 -2.73 13.90
C MET A 87 17.38 -4.19 14.34
N LEU A 88 18.53 -4.63 14.82
CA LEU A 88 18.74 -5.93 15.44
C LEU A 88 18.42 -5.81 16.93
N LEU A 89 17.51 -6.66 17.43
CA LEU A 89 17.20 -6.75 18.85
C LEU A 89 17.32 -8.18 19.34
N SER A 90 17.78 -8.36 20.57
CA SER A 90 17.71 -9.61 21.30
C SER A 90 16.68 -9.51 22.44
N PRO A 91 16.26 -10.63 23.04
CA PRO A 91 15.42 -10.61 24.24
C PRO A 91 15.99 -9.77 25.40
N GLY A 92 17.33 -9.65 25.50
CA GLY A 92 17.97 -8.86 26.54
C GLY A 92 17.82 -7.34 26.37
N ASP A 93 17.57 -6.89 25.15
CA ASP A 93 17.38 -5.48 24.81
C ASP A 93 15.91 -5.04 24.97
N ALA A 94 15.00 -6.02 25.01
CA ALA A 94 13.57 -5.77 25.15
C ALA A 94 13.24 -5.21 26.54
N GLY A 95 12.80 -3.95 26.60
CA GLY A 95 12.41 -3.30 27.85
C GLY A 95 13.35 -2.19 28.31
N ASP A 96 14.51 -2.04 27.67
CA ASP A 96 15.45 -0.98 27.99
C ASP A 96 15.00 0.39 27.42
N ALA A 97 15.24 1.45 28.18
CA ALA A 97 14.82 2.81 27.83
C ALA A 97 15.60 3.38 26.63
N ASP A 98 16.86 2.98 26.47
CA ASP A 98 17.66 3.37 25.30
C ASP A 98 17.14 2.66 24.05
N THR A 99 16.83 1.36 24.15
CA THR A 99 16.23 0.59 23.06
C THR A 99 14.88 1.16 22.62
N ASP A 100 14.01 1.57 23.56
CA ASP A 100 12.75 2.22 23.23
C ASP A 100 12.94 3.56 22.51
N SER A 101 13.96 4.33 22.92
CA SER A 101 14.33 5.59 22.28
C SER A 101 14.84 5.35 20.86
N ARG A 102 15.68 4.32 20.68
CA ARG A 102 16.23 3.89 19.39
C ARG A 102 15.12 3.41 18.46
N LEU A 103 14.18 2.61 18.95
CA LEU A 103 12.99 2.17 18.22
C LEU A 103 12.09 3.34 17.79
N TYR A 104 11.94 4.35 18.63
CA TYR A 104 11.19 5.56 18.27
C TYR A 104 11.90 6.34 17.16
N ARG A 105 13.23 6.49 17.24
CA ARG A 105 14.03 7.10 16.17
C ARG A 105 13.88 6.33 14.86
N LEU A 106 14.02 5.00 14.90
CA LEU A 106 13.82 4.11 13.75
C LEU A 106 12.43 4.31 13.14
N TYR A 107 11.37 4.24 13.94
CA TYR A 107 10.00 4.43 13.46
C TYR A 107 9.78 5.79 12.80
N SER A 108 10.46 6.83 13.30
CA SER A 108 10.39 8.18 12.75
C SER A 108 11.05 8.32 11.36
N LEU A 109 11.84 7.33 10.91
CA LEU A 109 12.43 7.31 9.56
C LEU A 109 11.40 7.01 8.46
N GLY A 110 10.24 6.44 8.79
CA GLY A 110 9.10 6.31 7.88
C GLY A 110 8.77 4.89 7.41
N VAL A 111 8.49 4.73 6.11
CA VAL A 111 7.66 3.63 5.57
C VAL A 111 8.40 2.28 5.43
N HIS A 112 9.73 2.30 5.44
CA HIS A 112 10.55 1.11 5.18
C HIS A 112 11.43 0.78 6.38
N VAL A 113 10.79 0.49 7.52
CA VAL A 113 11.49 0.21 8.78
C VAL A 113 11.01 -1.10 9.39
N GLY A 114 11.92 -1.81 10.03
CA GLY A 114 11.62 -3.07 10.68
C GLY A 114 12.62 -3.44 11.77
N VAL A 115 12.28 -4.49 12.50
CA VAL A 115 13.13 -5.07 13.54
C VAL A 115 13.42 -6.50 13.15
N VAL A 116 14.68 -6.91 13.25
CA VAL A 116 15.07 -8.31 13.21
C VAL A 116 15.32 -8.74 14.65
N PHE A 117 14.51 -9.68 15.12
CA PHE A 117 14.54 -10.14 16.49
C PHE A 117 15.30 -11.46 16.59
N LEU A 118 16.48 -11.41 17.20
CA LEU A 118 17.44 -12.49 17.38
C LEU A 118 17.07 -13.31 18.63
N ASP A 119 16.22 -14.32 18.46
CA ASP A 119 15.73 -15.15 19.57
C ASP A 119 16.57 -16.43 19.71
N GLN A 120 17.68 -16.32 20.45
CA GLN A 120 18.68 -17.41 20.60
C GLN A 120 18.27 -18.49 21.62
N SER A 121 17.14 -18.33 22.30
CA SER A 121 16.73 -19.21 23.38
C SER A 121 15.56 -20.08 22.93
N GLU A 122 15.78 -21.38 22.82
CA GLU A 122 14.68 -22.35 22.74
C GLU A 122 13.84 -22.24 24.03
N GLY A 123 12.63 -21.67 23.93
CA GLY A 123 11.71 -21.49 25.06
C GLY A 123 11.62 -20.06 25.62
N SER A 124 12.31 -19.09 25.02
CA SER A 124 12.13 -17.67 25.30
C SER A 124 10.81 -17.19 24.68
N ASN A 125 9.95 -16.56 25.48
CA ASN A 125 8.77 -15.86 24.96
C ASN A 125 9.12 -14.43 24.50
N GLY A 126 10.41 -14.08 24.41
CA GLY A 126 10.88 -12.71 24.21
C GLY A 126 10.32 -12.06 22.94
N LEU A 127 10.27 -12.81 21.84
CA LEU A 127 9.63 -12.33 20.59
C LEU A 127 8.15 -12.02 20.79
N THR A 128 7.43 -12.93 21.47
CA THR A 128 5.98 -12.79 21.68
C THR A 128 5.69 -11.60 22.58
N GLU A 129 6.44 -11.44 23.67
CA GLU A 129 6.33 -10.30 24.58
C GLU A 129 6.64 -8.98 23.86
N PHE A 130 7.71 -8.96 23.06
CA PHE A 130 8.07 -7.81 22.23
C PHE A 130 6.96 -7.45 21.24
N GLN A 131 6.36 -8.43 20.56
CA GLN A 131 5.26 -8.21 19.62
C GLN A 131 4.01 -7.67 20.33
N ILE A 132 3.61 -8.25 21.46
CA ILE A 132 2.46 -7.78 22.26
C ILE A 132 2.68 -6.32 22.68
N ARG A 133 3.89 -6.00 23.15
CA ARG A 133 4.24 -4.63 23.54
C ARG A 133 4.17 -3.66 22.36
N ASN A 134 4.72 -4.05 21.20
CA ASN A 134 4.76 -3.17 20.02
C ASN A 134 3.43 -3.05 19.27
N MET A 135 2.52 -4.03 19.37
CA MET A 135 1.21 -3.95 18.74
C MET A 135 0.41 -2.71 19.19
N HIS A 136 0.58 -2.29 20.43
CA HIS A 136 -0.13 -1.12 20.98
C HIS A 136 0.49 0.22 20.55
N THR A 137 1.80 0.26 20.33
CA THR A 137 2.52 1.51 20.08
C THR A 137 2.86 1.73 18.61
N ARG A 138 3.10 0.66 17.85
CA ARG A 138 3.70 0.69 16.50
C ARG A 138 3.22 -0.51 15.64
N PRO A 139 1.92 -0.60 15.32
CA PRO A 139 1.34 -1.79 14.67
C PRO A 139 1.85 -2.05 13.24
N GLU A 140 2.45 -1.05 12.60
CA GLU A 140 2.93 -1.13 11.21
C GLU A 140 4.39 -1.57 11.08
N MET A 141 5.11 -1.76 12.20
CA MET A 141 6.52 -2.12 12.18
C MET A 141 6.71 -3.62 11.94
N LEU A 142 7.40 -3.97 10.85
CA LEU A 142 7.70 -5.36 10.52
C LEU A 142 8.68 -5.94 11.53
N THR A 143 8.33 -7.08 12.14
CA THR A 143 9.25 -7.85 13.01
C THR A 143 9.59 -9.17 12.33
N ILE A 144 10.88 -9.41 12.07
CA ILE A 144 11.40 -10.63 11.44
C ILE A 144 12.09 -11.46 12.52
N PRO A 145 11.57 -12.65 12.88
CA PRO A 145 12.23 -13.52 13.83
C PRO A 145 13.41 -14.24 13.17
N VAL A 146 14.53 -14.31 13.87
CA VAL A 146 15.72 -15.06 13.48
C VAL A 146 16.21 -15.85 14.69
N SER A 147 16.17 -17.18 14.59
CA SER A 147 16.47 -18.07 15.73
C SER A 147 17.96 -18.18 16.05
N THR A 148 18.83 -17.90 15.08
CA THR A 148 20.28 -17.94 15.27
C THR A 148 20.96 -16.79 14.53
N PRO A 149 21.99 -16.16 15.10
CA PRO A 149 22.71 -15.08 14.40
C PRO A 149 23.33 -15.55 13.09
N GLU A 150 23.70 -16.85 12.97
CA GLU A 150 24.20 -17.44 11.73
C GLU A 150 23.12 -17.53 10.64
N GLY A 151 21.84 -17.56 11.01
CA GLY A 151 20.71 -17.55 10.07
C GLY A 151 20.33 -16.15 9.56
N LEU A 152 20.92 -15.10 10.15
CA LEU A 152 20.65 -13.72 9.75
C LEU A 152 21.00 -13.45 8.27
N PRO A 153 22.19 -13.80 7.76
CA PRO A 153 22.54 -13.54 6.36
C PRO A 153 21.59 -14.23 5.38
N GLU A 154 21.20 -15.47 5.65
CA GLU A 154 20.25 -16.21 4.81
C GLU A 154 18.87 -15.55 4.82
N THR A 155 18.39 -15.14 5.99
CA THR A 155 17.11 -14.43 6.14
C THR A 155 17.10 -13.11 5.38
N MET A 156 18.18 -12.33 5.49
CA MET A 156 18.30 -11.04 4.79
C MET A 156 18.46 -11.22 3.28
N ALA A 157 19.14 -12.27 2.83
CA ALA A 157 19.21 -12.63 1.42
C ALA A 157 17.82 -13.01 0.86
N ALA A 158 17.07 -13.85 1.58
CA ALA A 158 15.71 -14.22 1.20
C ALA A 158 14.76 -13.02 1.17
N PHE A 159 14.89 -12.10 2.14
CA PHE A 159 14.13 -10.86 2.16
C PHE A 159 14.45 -9.97 0.95
N THR A 160 15.72 -9.74 0.66
CA THR A 160 16.17 -8.95 -0.50
C THR A 160 15.71 -9.57 -1.82
N GLN A 161 15.78 -10.90 -1.92
CA GLN A 161 15.27 -11.64 -3.07
C GLN A 161 13.77 -11.41 -3.27
N ARG A 162 12.98 -11.44 -2.20
CA ARG A 162 11.53 -11.15 -2.26
C ARG A 162 11.24 -9.70 -2.64
N LEU A 163 12.01 -8.73 -2.13
CA LEU A 163 11.87 -7.33 -2.54
C LEU A 163 12.16 -7.12 -4.04
N SER A 164 13.08 -7.92 -4.59
CA SER A 164 13.44 -7.88 -6.01
C SER A 164 12.44 -8.58 -6.91
N GLN A 165 11.53 -9.39 -6.35
CA GLN A 165 10.47 -10.00 -7.13
C GLN A 165 9.42 -8.93 -7.45
N PRO A 166 8.92 -8.89 -8.70
CA PRO A 166 7.79 -8.03 -9.00
C PRO A 166 6.65 -8.41 -8.05
N PRO A 167 5.93 -7.43 -7.47
CA PRO A 167 4.82 -7.73 -6.58
C PRO A 167 3.92 -8.72 -7.31
N PRO A 168 3.46 -9.79 -6.62
CA PRO A 168 2.52 -10.72 -7.24
C PRO A 168 1.40 -9.86 -7.80
N ARG A 169 1.18 -9.95 -9.12
CA ARG A 169 0.12 -9.16 -9.75
C ARG A 169 -1.15 -9.52 -9.02
N ALA A 170 -1.63 -8.63 -8.15
CA ALA A 170 -2.91 -8.81 -7.51
C ALA A 170 -3.88 -9.05 -8.65
N SER A 171 -4.50 -10.23 -8.67
CA SER A 171 -5.50 -10.50 -9.68
C SER A 171 -6.53 -9.37 -9.57
N ARG A 172 -7.01 -8.83 -10.69
CA ARG A 172 -7.99 -7.73 -10.65
C ARG A 172 -9.19 -8.08 -9.76
N LEU A 173 -9.51 -9.38 -9.69
CA LEU A 173 -10.47 -9.99 -8.78
C LEU A 173 -10.19 -9.73 -7.29
N TRP A 174 -8.93 -9.75 -6.85
CA TRP A 174 -8.57 -9.47 -5.45
C TRP A 174 -8.83 -8.01 -5.08
N ALA A 175 -8.48 -7.06 -5.95
CA ALA A 175 -8.76 -5.64 -5.72
C ALA A 175 -10.26 -5.36 -5.63
N VAL A 176 -11.06 -6.00 -6.50
CA VAL A 176 -12.52 -5.92 -6.45
C VAL A 176 -13.07 -6.51 -5.15
N LYS A 177 -12.64 -7.73 -4.77
CA LYS A 177 -13.07 -8.38 -3.51
C LYS A 177 -12.68 -7.59 -2.26
N ALA A 178 -11.52 -6.93 -2.26
CA ALA A 178 -11.04 -6.14 -1.14
C ALA A 178 -11.82 -4.82 -0.98
N LEU A 179 -12.26 -4.20 -2.08
CA LEU A 179 -12.88 -2.88 -2.06
C LEU A 179 -14.41 -2.90 -2.07
N LEU A 180 -15.03 -3.91 -2.72
CA LEU A 180 -16.50 -4.05 -2.81
C LEU A 180 -17.25 -3.93 -1.47
N PRO A 181 -16.78 -4.54 -0.36
CA PRO A 181 -17.46 -4.40 0.93
C PRO A 181 -17.72 -2.94 1.32
N PHE A 182 -16.83 -2.02 0.91
CA PHE A 182 -16.86 -0.61 1.26
C PHE A 182 -17.60 0.26 0.24
N CYS A 183 -18.08 -0.31 -0.87
CA CYS A 183 -18.81 0.42 -1.92
C CYS A 183 -20.30 0.60 -1.59
N SER A 184 -20.64 0.87 -0.34
CA SER A 184 -22.02 1.10 0.10
C SER A 184 -22.07 2.15 1.21
N ILE A 185 -23.14 2.94 1.23
CA ILE A 185 -23.35 3.97 2.25
C ILE A 185 -23.92 3.29 3.50
N ARG A 186 -23.04 2.65 4.28
CA ARG A 186 -23.25 1.99 5.60
C ARG A 186 -24.62 1.30 5.80
N PRO A 187 -24.68 -0.02 6.04
CA PRO A 187 -23.57 -0.91 6.41
C PRO A 187 -22.76 -1.40 5.20
N PRO A 188 -21.53 -1.93 5.40
CA PRO A 188 -20.76 -2.62 4.36
C PRO A 188 -21.57 -3.73 3.68
N LEU A 189 -21.27 -4.01 2.42
CA LEU A 189 -21.92 -5.11 1.70
C LEU A 189 -21.63 -6.46 2.39
N ARG A 190 -22.64 -7.34 2.40
CA ARG A 190 -22.48 -8.70 2.91
C ARG A 190 -21.51 -9.49 2.05
N GLN A 191 -20.82 -10.45 2.68
CA GLN A 191 -19.85 -11.31 2.00
C GLN A 191 -20.47 -12.05 0.80
N HIS A 192 -21.73 -12.47 0.90
CA HIS A 192 -22.44 -13.12 -0.21
C HIS A 192 -22.53 -12.21 -1.43
N SER A 193 -22.96 -10.96 -1.23
CA SER A 193 -23.09 -9.95 -2.28
C SER A 193 -21.74 -9.58 -2.89
N VAL A 194 -20.70 -9.48 -2.07
CA VAL A 194 -19.31 -9.28 -2.54
C VAL A 194 -18.85 -10.43 -3.43
N ASN A 195 -19.12 -11.68 -3.02
CA ASN A 195 -18.75 -12.85 -3.82
C ASN A 195 -19.47 -12.85 -5.17
N VAL A 196 -20.80 -12.70 -5.16
CA VAL A 196 -21.62 -12.69 -6.39
C VAL A 196 -21.18 -11.57 -7.33
N LEU A 197 -21.04 -10.33 -6.82
CA LEU A 197 -20.60 -9.20 -7.63
C LEU A 197 -19.17 -9.38 -8.16
N SER A 198 -18.26 -9.95 -7.38
CA SER A 198 -16.89 -10.19 -7.85
C SER A 198 -16.79 -11.25 -8.94
N ASP A 199 -17.73 -12.21 -8.96
CA ASP A 199 -17.79 -13.27 -9.96
C ASP A 199 -18.48 -12.76 -11.25
N THR A 200 -19.53 -11.94 -11.11
CA THR A 200 -20.23 -11.33 -12.26
C THR A 200 -19.46 -10.15 -12.86
N CYS A 201 -18.79 -9.36 -12.03
CA CYS A 201 -18.10 -8.13 -12.40
C CYS A 201 -16.62 -8.22 -12.00
N PRO A 202 -15.73 -8.76 -12.87
CA PRO A 202 -14.32 -8.96 -12.54
C PRO A 202 -13.50 -7.65 -12.43
N SER A 203 -14.15 -6.49 -12.62
CA SER A 203 -13.55 -5.16 -12.47
C SER A 203 -14.61 -4.11 -12.08
N PHE A 204 -14.19 -3.07 -11.34
CA PHE A 204 -15.06 -1.92 -11.02
C PHE A 204 -15.58 -1.19 -12.25
N ARG A 205 -14.79 -1.15 -13.33
CA ARG A 205 -15.25 -0.58 -14.60
C ARG A 205 -16.44 -1.33 -15.16
N GLY A 206 -16.37 -2.66 -15.22
CA GLY A 206 -17.49 -3.49 -15.67
C GLY A 206 -18.71 -3.35 -14.77
N LEU A 207 -18.50 -3.24 -13.45
CA LEU A 207 -19.57 -2.95 -12.50
C LEU A 207 -20.25 -1.60 -12.79
N LEU A 208 -19.47 -0.54 -13.02
CA LEU A 208 -19.99 0.79 -13.38
C LEU A 208 -20.74 0.78 -14.71
N GLU A 209 -20.25 0.08 -15.72
CA GLU A 209 -20.92 -0.07 -17.02
C GLU A 209 -22.29 -0.75 -16.85
N ILE A 210 -22.38 -1.81 -16.05
CA ILE A 210 -23.66 -2.47 -15.73
C ILE A 210 -24.59 -1.54 -14.95
N MET A 211 -24.07 -0.79 -13.96
CA MET A 211 -24.87 0.13 -13.16
C MET A 211 -25.33 1.37 -13.93
N SER A 212 -24.69 1.69 -15.06
CA SER A 212 -25.02 2.86 -15.88
C SER A 212 -26.32 2.69 -16.66
N CYS A 213 -26.81 1.46 -16.85
CA CYS A 213 -28.04 1.16 -17.57
C CYS A 213 -29.12 0.55 -16.66
N LYS A 214 -30.39 0.82 -16.97
CA LYS A 214 -31.53 0.35 -16.16
C LYS A 214 -31.58 -1.19 -16.07
N GLU A 215 -31.35 -1.87 -17.19
CA GLU A 215 -31.33 -3.34 -17.27
C GLU A 215 -30.21 -3.94 -16.41
N GLY A 216 -29.03 -3.33 -16.39
CA GLY A 216 -27.92 -3.77 -15.57
C GLY A 216 -28.15 -3.49 -14.08
N GLN A 217 -28.76 -2.37 -13.73
CA GLN A 217 -29.22 -2.13 -12.35
C GLN A 217 -30.24 -3.17 -11.89
N ASP A 218 -31.20 -3.53 -12.75
CA ASP A 218 -32.20 -4.56 -12.45
C ASP A 218 -31.54 -5.94 -12.30
N SER A 219 -30.51 -6.23 -13.09
CA SER A 219 -29.69 -7.44 -12.94
C SER A 219 -28.97 -7.47 -11.59
N ILE A 220 -28.36 -6.36 -11.16
CA ILE A 220 -27.72 -6.26 -9.84
C ILE A 220 -28.73 -6.45 -8.72
N ARG A 221 -29.93 -5.82 -8.79
CA ARG A 221 -31.02 -6.04 -7.83
C ARG A 221 -31.42 -7.50 -7.72
N SER A 222 -31.44 -8.23 -8.84
CA SER A 222 -31.74 -9.67 -8.85
C SER A 222 -30.68 -10.53 -8.15
N TYR A 223 -29.42 -10.09 -8.16
CA TYR A 223 -28.30 -10.84 -7.60
C TYR A 223 -28.12 -10.65 -6.09
N ILE A 224 -28.22 -9.40 -5.62
CA ILE A 224 -27.86 -9.06 -4.22
C ILE A 224 -29.04 -8.55 -3.40
N GLY A 225 -30.23 -8.43 -4.02
CA GLY A 225 -31.42 -7.86 -3.40
C GLY A 225 -31.52 -6.35 -3.56
N ASP A 226 -32.75 -5.85 -3.48
CA ASP A 226 -33.08 -4.46 -3.82
C ASP A 226 -32.46 -3.42 -2.87
N GLU A 227 -32.42 -3.73 -1.56
CA GLU A 227 -31.86 -2.84 -0.54
C GLU A 227 -30.34 -2.61 -0.75
N GLU A 228 -29.58 -3.69 -0.91
CA GLU A 228 -28.12 -3.60 -1.09
C GLU A 228 -27.75 -3.05 -2.47
N ALA A 229 -28.49 -3.43 -3.51
CA ALA A 229 -28.32 -2.88 -4.85
C ALA A 229 -28.58 -1.37 -4.88
N THR A 230 -29.62 -0.89 -4.20
CA THR A 230 -29.91 0.55 -4.13
C THR A 230 -28.81 1.30 -3.38
N ALA A 231 -28.31 0.76 -2.26
CA ALA A 231 -27.20 1.37 -1.52
C ALA A 231 -25.89 1.43 -2.35
N LEU A 232 -25.61 0.38 -3.12
CA LEU A 232 -24.47 0.29 -4.04
C LEU A 232 -24.58 1.29 -5.20
N ILE A 233 -25.74 1.35 -5.87
CA ILE A 233 -26.03 2.32 -6.95
C ILE A 233 -25.92 3.75 -6.44
N ARG A 234 -26.45 4.01 -5.25
CA ARG A 234 -26.34 5.31 -4.61
C ARG A 234 -24.90 5.69 -4.29
N PHE A 235 -24.10 4.76 -3.76
CA PHE A 235 -22.69 5.00 -3.48
C PHE A 235 -21.94 5.46 -4.74
N PHE A 236 -22.08 4.74 -5.85
CA PHE A 236 -21.36 5.08 -7.07
C PHE A 236 -21.90 6.33 -7.79
N SER A 237 -23.18 6.66 -7.63
CA SER A 237 -23.74 7.90 -8.18
C SER A 237 -23.38 9.14 -7.36
N GLU A 238 -23.29 9.04 -6.03
CA GLU A 238 -23.00 10.17 -5.15
C GLU A 238 -21.49 10.41 -4.94
N GLU A 239 -20.70 9.36 -4.73
CA GLU A 239 -19.28 9.50 -4.33
C GLU A 239 -18.31 9.43 -5.53
N VAL A 240 -18.69 8.79 -6.63
CA VAL A 240 -17.77 8.54 -7.75
C VAL A 240 -17.98 9.50 -8.93
N SER A 241 -19.06 10.30 -8.95
CA SER A 241 -19.38 11.32 -9.97
C SER A 241 -19.15 10.83 -11.41
N LEU A 242 -20.15 10.15 -11.99
CA LEU A 242 -20.28 10.05 -13.45
C LEU A 242 -20.53 11.43 -14.06
#